data_AF-A0A519K0D4-F1
#
_entry.id   AF-A0A519K0D4-F1
#
_cell.length_a   1.000
_cell.length_b   1.000
_cell.length_c   1.000
_cell.angle_alpha   90.00
_cell.angle_beta   90.00
_cell.angle_gamma   90.00
#
_symmetry.space_group_name_H-M   'P 1'
#
loop_
_entity.id
_entity.type
_entity.pdbx_description
1 polymer ?
#
loop_
_entity_poly.entity_id
_entity_poly.type
_entity_poly.pdbx_seq_one_letter_code
_entity_poly.pdbx_strand_id
1 'polypeptide(L)'
;MRFSDILGQQYIKSHLIQTASAGRIPHAQLFVGPEGSGTLAMAIAYVQYILCGNTADENSGGNDSCNLKFDHLSHPDLHFVYPTVSTEDVKTKPKSLDFIGDWREFVKKNPYGSLFDWYQVLGVANKQGLIRVEDAQEVLKSL
;
A
#
# COMPACT_ATOMS: atom_id res chain seq x y z
N MET A 1 5.14 -1.46 8.17
CA MET A 1 3.99 -2.34 8.51
C MET A 1 4.42 -3.77 8.28
N ARG A 2 4.46 -4.57 9.34
CA ARG A 2 5.13 -5.87 9.33
C ARG A 2 4.13 -7.03 9.26
N PHE A 3 4.61 -8.22 8.87
CA PHE A 3 3.75 -9.42 8.92
C PHE A 3 3.27 -9.73 10.34
N SER A 4 4.05 -9.38 11.36
CA SER A 4 3.70 -9.46 12.78
C SER A 4 2.44 -8.67 13.14
N ASP A 5 2.24 -7.54 12.48
CA ASP A 5 1.20 -6.57 12.82
C ASP A 5 -0.16 -6.96 12.22
N ILE A 6 -0.16 -7.89 11.25
CA ILE A 6 -1.36 -8.35 10.55
C ILE A 6 -2.01 -9.48 11.34
N LEU A 7 -3.30 -9.38 11.60
CA LEU A 7 -4.02 -10.40 12.36
C LEU A 7 -4.30 -11.65 11.49
N GLY A 8 -3.90 -12.82 11.99
CA GLY A 8 -4.20 -14.11 11.35
C GLY A 8 -3.47 -14.35 10.02
N GLN A 9 -4.16 -14.99 9.06
CA GLN A 9 -3.68 -15.31 7.71
C GLN A 9 -2.33 -16.05 7.63
N GLN A 10 -2.04 -16.91 8.61
CA GLN A 10 -0.74 -17.57 8.73
C GLN A 10 -0.33 -18.33 7.47
N TYR A 11 -1.27 -19.06 6.86
CA TYR A 11 -1.02 -19.77 5.60
C TYR A 11 -0.53 -18.84 4.48
N ILE A 12 -1.18 -17.68 4.28
CA ILE A 12 -0.83 -16.73 3.23
C ILE A 12 0.52 -16.08 3.53
N LYS A 13 0.77 -15.67 4.77
CA LYS A 13 2.06 -15.11 5.19
C LYS A 13 3.20 -16.08 4.91
N SER A 14 3.07 -17.33 5.35
CA SER A 14 4.08 -18.37 5.11
C SER A 14 4.29 -18.64 3.62
N HIS A 15 3.22 -18.68 2.83
CA HIS A 15 3.31 -18.88 1.39
C HIS A 15 4.10 -17.75 0.71
N LEU A 16 3.75 -16.48 1.00
CA LEU A 16 4.41 -15.30 0.43
C LEU A 16 5.91 -15.23 0.79
N ILE A 17 6.23 -15.49 2.06
CA ILE A 17 7.62 -15.54 2.54
C ILE A 17 8.40 -16.63 1.80
N GLN A 18 7.84 -17.83 1.69
CA GLN A 18 8.49 -18.95 1.03
C GLN A 18 8.73 -18.69 -0.46
N THR A 19 7.76 -18.12 -1.17
CA THR A 19 7.91 -17.82 -2.61
C THR A 19 8.92 -16.71 -2.85
N ALA A 20 8.91 -15.65 -2.02
CA ALA A 20 9.89 -14.58 -2.09
C ALA A 20 11.32 -15.05 -1.77
N SER A 21 11.51 -15.83 -0.71
CA SER A 21 12.82 -16.41 -0.37
C SER A 21 13.35 -17.36 -1.44
N ALA A 22 12.48 -18.02 -2.19
CA ALA A 22 12.86 -18.85 -3.33
C ALA A 22 13.13 -18.04 -4.61
N GLY A 23 13.05 -16.71 -4.57
CA GLY A 23 13.21 -15.84 -5.74
C GLY A 23 12.07 -15.96 -6.76
N ARG A 24 10.92 -16.54 -6.37
CA ARG A 24 9.76 -16.79 -7.25
C ARG A 24 8.67 -15.77 -6.96
N ILE A 25 8.85 -14.55 -7.46
CA ILE A 25 7.91 -13.44 -7.26
C ILE A 25 7.16 -13.19 -8.58
N PRO A 26 5.82 -13.35 -8.61
CA PRO A 26 5.02 -12.97 -9.77
C PRO A 26 5.09 -11.47 -10.03
N HIS A 27 5.08 -11.08 -11.31
CA HIS A 27 5.07 -9.67 -11.73
C HIS A 27 3.74 -8.95 -11.40
N ALA A 28 2.66 -9.71 -11.19
CA ALA A 28 1.37 -9.20 -10.77
C ALA A 28 0.73 -10.19 -9.80
N GLN A 29 0.20 -9.67 -8.69
CA GLN A 29 -0.46 -10.47 -7.66
C GLN A 29 -1.73 -9.77 -7.20
N LEU A 30 -2.82 -10.52 -7.15
CA LEU A 30 -4.13 -10.01 -6.76
C LEU A 30 -4.49 -10.52 -5.36
N PHE A 31 -4.65 -9.59 -4.41
CA PHE A 31 -5.12 -9.88 -3.06
C PHE A 31 -6.62 -9.64 -2.99
N VAL A 32 -7.39 -10.69 -2.72
CA VAL A 32 -8.86 -10.62 -2.64
C VAL A 32 -9.31 -11.02 -1.24
N GLY A 33 -10.21 -10.23 -0.68
CA GLY A 33 -10.81 -10.50 0.63
C GLY A 33 -11.96 -9.54 0.89
N PRO A 34 -12.84 -9.86 1.86
CA PRO A 34 -13.89 -8.93 2.28
C PRO A 34 -13.28 -7.68 2.91
N GLU A 35 -14.05 -6.61 2.99
CA GLU A 35 -13.64 -5.39 3.70
C GLU A 35 -13.20 -5.70 5.14
N GLY A 36 -12.16 -5.01 5.61
CA GLY A 36 -11.58 -5.27 6.92
C GLY A 36 -10.67 -6.50 7.02
N SER A 37 -10.48 -7.28 5.94
CA SER A 37 -9.58 -8.44 5.97
C SER A 37 -8.09 -8.10 5.93
N GLY A 38 -7.70 -6.84 5.70
CA GLY A 38 -6.29 -6.43 5.75
C GLY A 38 -5.49 -6.81 4.50
N THR A 39 -6.13 -6.91 3.35
CA THR A 39 -5.48 -7.18 2.06
C THR A 39 -4.42 -6.11 1.71
N LEU A 40 -4.74 -4.83 1.90
CA LEU A 40 -3.79 -3.74 1.69
C LEU A 40 -2.59 -3.86 2.64
N ALA A 41 -2.85 -4.15 3.91
CA ALA A 41 -1.81 -4.35 4.90
C ALA A 41 -0.88 -5.51 4.53
N MET A 42 -1.45 -6.63 4.08
CA MET A 42 -0.71 -7.79 3.58
C MET A 42 0.16 -7.44 2.37
N ALA A 43 -0.39 -6.71 1.41
CA ALA A 43 0.36 -6.28 0.23
C ALA A 43 1.56 -5.38 0.61
N ILE A 44 1.36 -4.41 1.51
CA ILE A 44 2.44 -3.52 1.99
C ILE A 44 3.53 -4.33 2.71
N ALA A 45 3.15 -5.23 3.61
CA ALA A 45 4.10 -6.08 4.33
C ALA A 45 4.89 -6.98 3.37
N TYR A 46 4.24 -7.51 2.32
CA TYR A 46 4.91 -8.31 1.31
C TYR A 46 5.90 -7.50 0.48
N VAL A 47 5.52 -6.28 0.06
CA VAL A 47 6.44 -5.39 -0.68
C VAL A 47 7.62 -4.97 0.19
N GLN A 48 7.40 -4.71 1.49
CA GLN A 48 8.48 -4.47 2.46
C GLN A 48 9.46 -5.64 2.54
N TYR A 49 8.94 -6.88 2.59
CA TYR A 49 9.77 -8.09 2.61
C TYR A 49 10.70 -8.16 1.40
N ILE A 50 10.15 -7.91 0.21
CA ILE A 50 10.89 -7.98 -1.06
C ILE A 50 11.92 -6.87 -1.16
N LEU A 51 11.50 -5.60 -0.99
CA LEU A 51 12.37 -4.45 -1.25
C LEU A 51 13.46 -4.26 -0.20
N CYS A 52 13.20 -4.62 1.06
CA CYS A 52 14.19 -4.50 2.12
C CYS A 52 15.11 -5.72 2.26
N GLY A 53 14.91 -6.75 1.44
CA GLY A 53 15.71 -7.99 1.49
C GLY A 53 15.58 -8.70 2.83
N ASN A 54 14.38 -8.69 3.42
CA ASN A 54 14.13 -9.34 4.70
C ASN A 54 14.28 -10.85 4.53
N THR A 55 14.81 -11.51 5.57
CA THR A 55 15.01 -12.97 5.58
C THR A 55 14.45 -13.57 6.85
N ALA A 56 14.18 -14.87 6.79
CA ALA A 56 13.76 -15.74 7.87
C ALA A 56 12.38 -15.48 8.50
N ASP A 57 11.90 -14.23 8.68
CA ASP A 57 10.62 -13.96 9.39
C ASP A 57 10.02 -12.55 9.17
N GLU A 58 9.11 -12.14 10.09
CA GLU A 58 8.10 -11.07 10.12
C GLU A 58 8.53 -9.62 9.76
N ASN A 59 9.40 -9.39 8.78
CA ASN A 59 9.90 -8.06 8.37
C ASN A 59 10.70 -7.31 9.45
N SER A 60 11.50 -8.03 10.24
CA SER A 60 12.39 -7.45 11.26
C SER A 60 13.89 -7.51 10.92
N GLY A 61 14.28 -8.28 9.90
CA GLY A 61 15.67 -8.37 9.41
C GLY A 61 15.97 -7.41 8.25
N GLY A 62 17.00 -7.71 7.46
CA GLY A 62 17.29 -6.99 6.21
C GLY A 62 17.92 -5.61 6.40
N ASN A 63 17.53 -4.64 5.57
CA ASN A 63 18.05 -3.28 5.60
C ASN A 63 17.20 -2.37 6.51
N ASP A 64 17.76 -1.94 7.65
CA ASP A 64 17.08 -1.09 8.62
C ASP A 64 16.60 0.25 8.04
N SER A 65 17.40 0.89 7.18
CA SER A 65 17.01 2.16 6.53
C SER A 65 15.81 1.97 5.61
N CYS A 66 15.77 0.85 4.88
CA CYS A 66 14.61 0.48 4.07
C CYS A 66 13.37 0.26 4.94
N ASN A 67 13.49 -0.55 6.00
CA ASN A 67 12.39 -0.84 6.92
C ASN A 67 11.83 0.44 7.57
N LEU A 68 12.71 1.37 7.99
CA LEU A 68 12.30 2.67 8.52
C LEU A 68 11.50 3.52 7.52
N LYS A 69 11.84 3.47 6.23
CA LYS A 69 11.07 4.15 5.18
C LYS A 69 9.70 3.49 4.98
N PHE A 70 9.61 2.16 5.07
CA PHE A 70 8.33 1.45 5.00
C PHE A 70 7.43 1.71 6.21
N ASP A 71 7.99 1.90 7.39
CA ASP A 71 7.23 2.28 8.58
C ASP A 71 6.54 3.66 8.43
N HIS A 72 7.07 4.50 7.53
CA HIS A 72 6.48 5.78 7.13
C HIS A 72 5.81 5.75 5.75
N LEU A 73 5.75 4.58 5.09
CA LEU A 73 5.23 4.40 3.73
C LEU A 73 5.85 5.38 2.71
N SER A 74 7.14 5.67 2.88
CA SER A 74 7.89 6.68 2.14
C SER A 74 9.06 6.11 1.33
N HIS A 75 9.05 4.79 1.09
CA HIS A 75 10.05 4.15 0.26
C HIS A 75 9.97 4.67 -1.19
N PRO A 76 11.10 5.05 -1.82
CA PRO A 76 11.08 5.63 -3.18
C PRO A 76 10.49 4.68 -4.22
N ASP A 77 10.77 3.37 -4.11
CA ASP A 77 10.27 2.34 -5.04
C ASP A 77 8.87 1.81 -4.68
N LEU A 78 8.18 2.44 -3.71
CA LEU A 78 6.82 2.09 -3.33
C LEU A 78 5.85 3.15 -3.86
N HIS A 79 5.07 2.76 -4.86
CA HIS A 79 4.06 3.63 -5.47
C HIS A 79 2.66 3.18 -5.08
N PHE A 80 1.80 4.15 -4.74
CA PHE A 80 0.40 3.91 -4.45
C PHE A 80 -0.45 4.56 -5.53
N VAL A 81 -1.44 3.81 -6.01
CA VAL A 81 -2.47 4.30 -6.91
C VAL A 81 -3.82 3.94 -6.30
N TYR A 82 -4.68 4.93 -6.13
CA TYR A 82 -5.99 4.78 -5.50
C TYR A 82 -6.99 5.77 -6.12
N PRO A 83 -8.31 5.51 -5.99
CA PRO A 83 -9.31 6.41 -6.53
C PRO A 83 -9.21 7.80 -5.90
N THR A 84 -9.17 8.83 -6.74
CA THR A 84 -9.13 10.24 -6.33
C THR A 84 -10.36 11.01 -6.80
N VAL A 85 -10.62 12.14 -6.15
CA VAL A 85 -11.77 13.02 -6.37
C VAL A 85 -11.30 14.46 -6.39
N SER A 86 -12.02 15.32 -7.11
CA SER A 86 -11.73 16.76 -7.07
C SER A 86 -12.17 17.34 -5.72
N THR A 87 -11.23 17.91 -4.98
CA THR A 87 -11.43 18.61 -3.70
C THR A 87 -11.38 20.13 -3.91
N GLU A 88 -11.54 20.91 -2.83
CA GLU A 88 -11.35 22.37 -2.90
C GLU A 88 -9.90 22.74 -3.24
N ASP A 89 -8.94 21.97 -2.70
CA ASP A 89 -7.51 22.17 -2.92
C ASP A 89 -7.05 21.65 -4.29
N VAL A 90 -7.59 20.52 -4.74
CA VAL A 90 -7.21 19.87 -6.01
C VAL A 90 -8.42 19.77 -6.93
N LYS A 91 -8.58 20.78 -7.80
CA LYS A 91 -9.79 20.92 -8.64
C LYS A 91 -9.71 20.13 -9.94
N THR A 92 -8.56 20.13 -10.61
CA THR A 92 -8.40 19.58 -11.95
C THR A 92 -7.47 18.38 -11.97
N LYS A 93 -7.96 17.25 -12.49
CA LYS A 93 -7.19 16.02 -12.72
C LYS A 93 -6.37 15.57 -11.48
N PRO A 94 -7.04 15.36 -10.33
CA PRO A 94 -6.38 14.90 -9.11
C PRO A 94 -5.64 13.58 -9.35
N LYS A 95 -4.39 13.49 -8.92
CA LYS A 95 -3.57 12.27 -8.94
C LYS A 95 -3.45 11.71 -7.53
N SER A 96 -3.17 10.42 -7.42
CA SER A 96 -2.90 9.76 -6.14
C SER A 96 -1.75 10.46 -5.40
N LEU A 97 -0.71 10.88 -6.11
CA LEU A 97 0.44 11.56 -5.51
C LEU A 97 0.05 12.88 -4.81
N ASP A 98 -0.97 13.59 -5.28
CA ASP A 98 -1.42 14.85 -4.69
C ASP A 98 -1.96 14.67 -3.26
N PHE A 99 -2.41 13.45 -2.92
CA PHE A 99 -2.99 13.10 -1.61
C PHE A 99 -2.10 12.14 -0.81
N ILE A 100 -0.82 12.00 -1.18
CA ILE A 100 0.06 11.00 -0.55
C ILE A 100 0.24 11.24 0.96
N GLY A 101 0.18 12.48 1.43
CA GLY A 101 0.21 12.82 2.85
C GLY A 101 -0.97 12.20 3.61
N ASP A 102 -2.18 12.53 3.17
CA ASP A 102 -3.44 12.02 3.74
C ASP A 102 -3.51 10.49 3.65
N TRP A 103 -3.05 9.92 2.53
CA TRP A 103 -3.03 8.48 2.33
C TRP A 103 -2.13 7.76 3.33
N ARG A 104 -0.92 8.27 3.56
CA ARG A 104 0.00 7.68 4.54
C ARG A 104 -0.57 7.72 5.95
N GLU A 105 -1.21 8.83 6.32
CA GLU A 105 -1.88 8.96 7.61
C GLU A 105 -3.07 7.99 7.72
N PHE A 106 -3.90 7.91 6.68
CA PHE A 106 -5.03 6.99 6.60
C PHE A 106 -4.60 5.53 6.78
N VAL A 107 -3.63 5.04 6.01
CA VAL A 107 -3.15 3.66 6.10
C VAL A 107 -2.54 3.35 7.47
N LYS A 108 -1.84 4.32 8.07
CA LYS A 108 -1.24 4.16 9.41
C LYS A 108 -2.30 4.09 10.51
N LYS A 109 -3.35 4.91 10.42
CA LYS A 109 -4.44 4.97 11.42
C LYS A 109 -5.44 3.82 11.25
N ASN A 110 -5.79 3.50 10.00
CA ASN A 110 -6.81 2.53 9.62
C ASN A 110 -6.24 1.50 8.62
N PRO A 111 -5.35 0.59 9.06
CA PRO A 111 -4.72 -0.40 8.18
C PRO A 111 -5.70 -1.41 7.56
N TYR A 112 -6.90 -1.51 8.13
CA TYR A 112 -8.02 -2.35 7.68
C TYR A 112 -9.15 -1.53 7.05
N GLY A 113 -8.91 -0.24 6.75
CA GLY A 113 -9.91 0.67 6.22
C GLY A 113 -10.41 0.28 4.82
N SER A 114 -11.65 0.65 4.54
CA SER A 114 -12.31 0.48 3.25
C SER A 114 -12.11 1.70 2.33
N LEU A 115 -12.54 1.58 1.08
CA LEU A 115 -12.61 2.72 0.16
C LEU A 115 -13.57 3.81 0.67
N PHE A 116 -14.63 3.42 1.37
CA PHE A 116 -15.54 4.37 1.98
C PHE A 116 -14.86 5.20 3.06
N ASP A 117 -14.07 4.56 3.93
CA ASP A 117 -13.31 5.25 4.97
C ASP A 117 -12.31 6.25 4.38
N TRP A 118 -11.70 5.90 3.23
CA TRP A 118 -10.84 6.82 2.49
C TRP A 118 -11.59 8.06 2.00
N TYR A 119 -12.80 7.90 1.45
CA TYR A 119 -13.62 9.05 1.03
C TYR A 119 -14.06 9.92 2.20
N GLN A 120 -14.28 9.34 3.39
CA GLN A 120 -14.55 10.13 4.59
C GLN A 120 -13.36 11.01 4.98
N VAL A 121 -12.13 10.48 4.88
CA VAL A 121 -10.91 11.28 5.12
C VAL A 121 -10.80 12.46 4.16
N LEU A 122 -11.13 12.24 2.88
CA LEU A 122 -11.10 13.29 1.86
C LEU A 122 -12.29 14.27 1.96
N GLY A 123 -13.23 14.08 2.89
CA GLY A 123 -14.39 14.96 3.06
C GLY A 123 -15.34 14.97 1.85
N VAL A 124 -15.27 13.94 1.00
CA VAL A 124 -16.12 13.83 -0.19
C VAL A 124 -17.27 12.87 0.07
N ALA A 125 -18.48 13.41 0.11
CA ALA A 125 -19.69 12.63 0.34
C ALA A 125 -20.03 11.73 -0.87
N ASN A 126 -20.75 12.26 -1.86
CA ASN A 126 -21.29 11.48 -2.98
C ASN A 126 -20.44 11.53 -4.25
N LYS A 127 -19.21 12.06 -4.19
CA LYS A 127 -18.33 12.09 -5.37
C LYS A 127 -17.71 10.71 -5.57
N GLN A 128 -17.87 10.18 -6.77
CA GLN A 128 -17.22 8.93 -7.15
C GLN A 128 -15.74 9.17 -7.45
N GLY A 129 -14.87 8.45 -6.75
CA GLY A 129 -13.44 8.46 -7.04
C GLY A 129 -13.11 7.74 -8.34
N LEU A 130 -12.07 8.20 -9.01
CA LEU A 130 -11.57 7.66 -10.28
C LEU A 130 -10.06 7.51 -10.19
N ILE A 131 -9.53 6.42 -10.75
CA ILE A 131 -8.09 6.30 -11.06
C ILE A 131 -7.91 6.85 -12.46
N ARG A 132 -7.00 7.82 -12.64
CA ARG A 132 -6.89 8.58 -13.89
C ARG A 132 -5.67 8.15 -14.70
N VAL A 133 -5.65 8.52 -15.98
CA VAL A 133 -4.48 8.29 -16.86
C VAL A 133 -3.25 9.03 -16.33
N GLU A 134 -3.47 10.17 -15.66
CA GLU A 134 -2.43 10.93 -15.01
C GLU A 134 -1.70 10.14 -13.90
N ASP A 135 -2.35 9.21 -13.20
CA ASP A 135 -1.70 8.32 -12.22
C ASP A 135 -0.68 7.40 -12.92
N ALA A 136 -1.07 6.79 -14.04
CA ALA A 136 -0.20 5.91 -14.81
C ALA A 136 1.01 6.68 -15.38
N GLN A 137 0.79 7.91 -15.86
CA GLN A 137 1.88 8.77 -16.33
C GLN A 137 2.86 9.15 -15.22
N GLU A 138 2.37 9.34 -13.99
CA GLU A 138 3.22 9.70 -12.86
C GLU A 138 4.12 8.54 -12.42
N VAL A 139 3.56 7.32 -12.37
CA VAL A 139 4.34 6.11 -12.07
C VAL A 139 5.44 5.92 -13.11
N LEU A 140 5.14 6.10 -14.40
CA LEU A 140 6.13 5.98 -15.47
C LEU A 140 7.26 7.01 -15.40
N LYS A 141 7.00 8.21 -14.86
CA LYS A 141 8.02 9.26 -14.69
C LYS A 141 8.94 9.03 -13.48
N SER A 142 8.49 8.20 -12.54
CA SER A 142 9.19 7.93 -11.28
C SER A 142 10.12 6.71 -11.36
N LEU A 143 10.06 5.96 -12.46
CA LEU A 143 10.93 4.83 -12.81
C LEU A 143 12.16 5.31 -13.59
#